data_AF-A0A7C1ZZT5-F1
#
_entry.id   AF-A0A7C1ZZT5-F1
#
_cell.length_a   1.000
_cell.length_b   1.000
_cell.length_c   1.000
_cell.angle_alpha   90.00
_cell.angle_beta   90.00
_cell.angle_gamma   90.00
#
_symmetry.space_group_name_H-M   'P 1'
#
loop_
_entity.id
_entity.type
_entity.pdbx_description
1 polymer ?
#
loop_
_entity_poly.entity_id
_entity_poly.type
_entity_poly.pdbx_seq_one_letter_code
_entity_poly.pdbx_strand_id
1 'polypeptide(L)' 'MIACPECGSKLTIADDVVQNEIVECESCGVELEVTNLTPLQVELAPEEQEDWGE' A
#
# COMPACT_ATOMS: atom_id res chain seq x y z
N MET A 1 9.98 -9.54 -4.07
CA MET A 1 9.84 -8.30 -4.87
C MET A 1 8.38 -8.13 -5.13
N ILE A 2 7.80 -7.00 -4.72
CA ILE A 2 6.38 -6.71 -4.88
C ILE A 2 6.20 -5.63 -5.93
N ALA A 3 5.18 -5.79 -6.77
CA ALA A 3 4.84 -4.85 -7.83
C ALA A 3 3.59 -4.06 -7.43
N CYS A 4 3.53 -2.79 -7.82
CA CYS A 4 2.34 -1.98 -7.67
C CYS A 4 1.18 -2.62 -8.44
N PRO A 5 0.03 -2.88 -7.81
CA PRO A 5 -1.12 -3.49 -8.49
C PRO A 5 -1.73 -2.58 -9.57
N GLU A 6 -1.48 -1.27 -9.50
CA GLU A 6 -2.00 -0.28 -10.46
C GLU A 6 -1.11 -0.13 -11.70
N CYS A 7 0.18 0.19 -11.52
CA CYS A 7 1.08 0.52 -12.63
C CYS A 7 2.13 -0.57 -12.94
N GLY A 8 2.23 -1.62 -12.13
CA GLY A 8 3.19 -2.72 -12.31
C GLY A 8 4.65 -2.37 -11.99
N SER A 9 4.94 -1.15 -11.53
CA SER A 9 6.31 -0.78 -11.12
C SER A 9 6.75 -1.55 -9.88
N LYS A 10 8.06 -1.68 -9.68
CA LYS A 10 8.61 -2.32 -8.50
C LYS A 10 8.45 -1.39 -7.30
N LEU A 11 7.88 -1.89 -6.20
CA LEU A 11 7.78 -1.16 -4.94
C LEU A 11 9.05 -1.34 -4.09
N THR A 12 9.42 -0.27 -3.41
CA THR A 12 10.45 -0.25 -2.36
C THR A 12 9.74 -0.07 -1.03
N ILE A 13 9.60 -1.14 -0.26
CA ILE A 13 8.92 -1.13 1.05
C ILE A 13 9.99 -1.38 2.12
N ALA A 14 9.93 -0.63 3.22
CA ALA A 14 10.87 -0.77 4.33
C ALA A 14 10.69 -2.11 5.05
N ASP A 15 11.79 -2.65 5.60
CA ASP A 15 11.76 -3.95 6.31
C ASP A 15 10.98 -3.89 7.65
N ASP A 16 10.79 -2.69 8.20
CA ASP A 16 10.04 -2.44 9.45
C ASP A 16 8.56 -2.09 9.22
N VAL A 17 8.07 -2.24 7.98
CA VAL A 17 6.67 -1.99 7.62
C VAL A 17 5.71 -2.83 8.48
N VAL A 18 4.57 -2.25 8.85
CA VAL A 18 3.53 -2.93 9.60
C VAL A 18 2.31 -3.25 8.75
N GLN A 19 1.55 -4.27 9.16
CA GLN A 19 0.26 -4.56 8.53
C GLN A 19 -0.71 -3.39 8.77
N ASN A 20 -1.53 -3.09 7.77
CA ASN A 20 -2.44 -1.94 7.70
C ASN A 20 -1.73 -0.57 7.63
N GLU A 21 -0.43 -0.55 7.35
CA GLU A 21 0.27 0.69 7.00
C GLU A 21 -0.07 1.14 5.57
N ILE A 22 -0.19 2.45 5.38
CA ILE A 22 -0.36 3.06 4.05
C ILE A 22 1.01 3.45 3.50
N VAL A 23 1.31 2.96 2.29
CA VAL A 23 2.53 3.27 1.55
C VAL A 23 2.16 3.85 0.17
N GLU A 24 2.91 4.85 -0.28
CA GLU A 24 2.68 5.46 -1.60
C GLU A 24 3.57 4.81 -2.68
N CYS A 25 3.00 4.56 -3.86
CA CYS A 25 3.79 4.16 -5.01
C CYS A 25 4.49 5.37 -5.64
N GLU A 26 5.81 5.49 -5.51
CA GLU A 26 6.61 6.59 -6.08
C GLU A 26 6.52 6.72 -7.62
N SER A 27 5.97 5.72 -8.32
CA SER A 27 5.84 5.74 -9.79
C SER A 27 4.52 6.33 -10.29
N CYS A 28 3.40 6.03 -9.63
CA CYS A 28 2.07 6.46 -10.08
C CYS A 28 1.28 7.26 -9.03
N GLY A 29 1.81 7.40 -7.81
CA GLY A 29 1.24 8.21 -6.75
C GLY A 29 -0.01 7.62 -6.09
N VAL A 30 -0.35 6.35 -6.33
CA VAL A 30 -1.46 5.71 -5.62
C VAL A 30 -1.04 5.29 -4.23
N GLU A 31 -1.95 5.40 -3.29
CA GLU A 31 -1.82 4.88 -1.95
C GLU A 31 -2.15 3.38 -1.93
N LEU A 32 -1.35 2.62 -1.19
CA LEU A 32 -1.46 1.17 -1.06
C LEU A 32 -1.49 0.81 0.42
N GLU A 33 -2.32 -0.14 0.81
CA GLU A 33 -2.33 -0.69 2.18
C GLU A 33 -1.56 -2.01 2.22
N VAL A 34 -0.74 -2.21 3.26
CA VAL A 34 -0.07 -3.49 3.53
C VAL A 34 -1.04 -4.50 4.15
N THR A 35 -1.43 -5.52 3.40
CA THR A 35 -2.44 -6.49 3.83
C THR A 35 -1.86 -7.78 4.41
N ASN A 36 -0.57 -8.04 4.18
CA ASN A 36 0.15 -9.18 4.76
C ASN A 36 1.66 -8.90 4.84
N LEU A 37 2.34 -9.43 5.86
CA LEU A 37 3.79 -9.29 6.04
C LEU A 37 4.57 -10.53 5.59
N THR A 38 3.93 -11.71 5.52
CA THR A 38 4.64 -12.95 5.16
C THR A 38 3.71 -13.92 4.38
N PRO A 39 3.79 -13.94 3.04
CA PRO A 39 4.58 -13.06 2.18
C PRO A 39 4.08 -11.61 2.24
N LEU A 40 4.97 -10.65 2.00
CA LEU A 40 4.59 -9.23 1.90
C LEU A 40 3.59 -9.03 0.75
N GLN A 41 2.43 -8.44 1.04
CA GLN A 41 1.38 -8.13 0.08
C GLN A 41 0.84 -6.73 0.32
N VAL A 42 0.42 -6.07 -0.77
CA VAL A 42 -0.24 -4.76 -0.74
C VAL A 42 -1.44 -4.78 -1.68
N GLU A 43 -2.43 -3.96 -1.36
CA GLU A 43 -3.61 -3.69 -2.20
C GLU A 43 -3.81 -2.17 -2.31
N LEU A 44 -4.69 -1.72 -3.21
CA LEU A 44 -5.07 -0.29 -3.25
C LEU A 44 -5.60 0.11 -1.87
N ALA A 45 -5.11 1.21 -1.33
CA ALA A 45 -5.65 1.75 -0.09
C ALA A 45 -7.14 2.06 -0.30
N PRO A 46 -7.99 1.80 0.70
CA PRO A 46 -9.39 2.18 0.62
C PRO A 46 -9.49 3.70 0.45
N GLU A 47 -10.42 4.16 -0.39
CA GLU A 47 -10.76 5.59 -0.41
C GLU A 47 -11.19 6.01 1.00
N GLU A 48 -10.72 7.17 1.46
CA GLU A 48 -11.20 7.76 2.70
C GLU A 48 -12.73 7.90 2.62
N GLN A 49 -13.46 7.01 3.28
CA GLN A 49 -14.90 7.19 3.42
C GLN A 49 -15.13 8.52 4.14
N GLU A 50 -16.01 9.38 3.65
CA GLU A 50 -16.34 10.70 4.23
C GLU A 50 -17.06 10.59 5.61
N ASP A 51 -16.60 9.70 6.49
CA ASP A 51 -17.11 9.43 7.83
C ASP A 51 -15.95 9.16 8.83
N TRP A 52 -14.70 9.50 8.46
CA TRP A 52 -13.60 9.62 9.43
C TRP A 52 -13.82 10.87 10.30
N GLY A 53 -14.85 10.88 11.17
CA GLY A 53 -15.01 11.94 12.17
C GLY A 53 -16.41 12.36 12.62
N GLU A 54 -17.45 11.51 12.56
CA GLU A 54 -18.64 11.72 13.43
C GLU A 54 -18.46 11.12 14.83
#